data_AF-A0A3M2HCI3-F1
#
_entry.id   AF-A0A3M2HCI3-F1
#
_cell.length_a   1.000
_cell.length_b   1.000
_cell.length_c   1.000
_cell.angle_alpha   90.00
_cell.angle_beta   90.00
_cell.angle_gamma   90.00
#
_symmetry.space_group_name_H-M   'P 1'
#
loop_
_entity.id
_entity.type
_entity.pdbx_description
1 polymer ?
#
loop_
_entity_poly.entity_id
_entity_poly.type
_entity_poly.pdbx_seq_one_letter_code
_entity_poly.pdbx_strand_id
1 'polypeptide(L)' 'MEFLARTLILACKHINDQSNSDSDADVELLEAIAAELGSASDAEKQCLVKSAKLLGYEAWPEEMGIL' A
#
# COMPACT_ATOMS: atom_id res chain seq x y z
N MET A 1 -12.26 -3.51 -6.74
CA MET A 1 -10.91 -3.63 -7.32
C MET A 1 -10.27 -2.27 -7.64
N GLU A 2 -11.03 -1.17 -7.64
CA GLU A 2 -10.52 0.16 -8.00
C GLU A 2 -9.48 0.68 -6.98
N PHE A 3 -9.71 0.46 -5.68
CA PHE A 3 -8.82 0.92 -4.60
C PHE A 3 -7.46 0.25 -4.66
N LEU A 4 -7.43 -1.07 -4.82
CA LEU A 4 -6.20 -1.85 -5.01
C LEU A 4 -5.40 -1.40 -6.24
N ALA A 5 -6.08 -1.10 -7.35
CA ALA A 5 -5.42 -0.58 -8.55
C ALA A 5 -4.85 0.83 -8.32
N ARG A 6 -5.57 1.71 -7.62
CA ARG A 6 -5.09 3.07 -7.28
C ARG A 6 -3.89 3.03 -6.34
N THR A 7 -3.91 2.17 -5.32
CA THR A 7 -2.78 1.92 -4.43
C THR A 7 -1.55 1.42 -5.19
N LEU A 8 -1.74 0.47 -6.12
CA LEU A 8 -0.64 -0.05 -6.93
C LEU A 8 -0.03 1.03 -7.83
N ILE A 9 -0.86 1.89 -8.43
CA ILE A 9 -0.40 3.01 -9.25
C ILE A 9 0.39 4.02 -8.42
N LEU A 10 -0.05 4.34 -7.20
CA LEU A 10 0.66 5.25 -6.29
C LEU A 10 2.03 4.70 -5.89
N ALA A 11 2.09 3.42 -5.50
CA ALA A 11 3.34 2.75 -5.13
C ALA A 11 4.32 2.68 -6.33
N CYS A 12 3.85 2.29 -7.52
CA CYS A 12 4.67 2.23 -8.72
C CYS A 12 5.17 3.61 -9.17
N LYS A 13 4.34 4.65 -9.06
CA LYS A 13 4.73 6.02 -9.39
C LYS A 13 5.85 6.50 -8.47
N HIS A 14 5.77 6.19 -7.19
CA HIS A 14 6.78 6.59 -6.23
C HIS A 14 8.12 5.88 -6.42
N ILE A 15 8.14 4.57 -6.71
CA ILE A 15 9.36 3.84 -7.07
C ILE A 15 10.03 4.46 -8.30
N ASN A 16 9.23 4.96 -9.26
CA ASN A 16 9.74 5.65 -10.44
C ASN A 16 10.26 7.07 -10.13
N ASP A 17 9.66 7.76 -9.17
CA ASP A 17 10.03 9.12 -8.75
C ASP A 17 11.23 9.13 -7.76
N GLN A 18 11.49 8.04 -7.03
CA GLN A 18 12.65 7.85 -6.11
C GLN A 18 14.04 7.80 -6.80
N SER A 19 14.14 8.23 -8.06
CA SER A 19 15.43 8.58 -8.65
C SER A 19 16.05 9.84 -8.03
N ASN A 20 15.33 10.58 -7.19
CA ASN A 20 15.85 11.67 -6.35
C ASN A 20 15.33 11.57 -4.91
N SER A 21 16.27 11.58 -3.97
CA SER A 21 16.14 11.18 -2.57
C SER A 21 15.62 12.27 -1.62
N ASP A 22 14.30 12.48 -1.54
CA ASP A 22 13.70 13.29 -0.46
C ASP A 22 12.79 12.43 0.43
N SER A 23 13.29 12.13 1.64
CA SER A 23 12.71 11.21 2.62
C SER A 23 11.33 11.61 3.16
N ASP A 24 10.93 12.89 3.06
CA ASP A 24 9.63 13.36 3.55
C ASP A 24 8.49 12.99 2.59
N ALA A 25 8.79 12.88 1.28
CA ALA A 25 7.80 12.49 0.28
C ALA A 25 7.42 11.00 0.36
N ASP A 26 8.32 10.17 0.91
CA ASP A 26 8.08 8.75 1.14
C ASP A 26 6.99 8.53 2.22
N VAL A 27 7.01 9.34 3.29
CA VAL A 27 6.04 9.24 4.39
C VAL A 27 4.65 9.68 3.95
N GLU A 28 4.53 10.83 3.27
CA GLU A 28 3.24 11.31 2.75
C GLU A 28 2.58 10.31 1.78
N LEU A 29 3.39 9.60 0.99
CA LEU A 29 2.87 8.57 0.10
C LEU A 29 2.39 7.33 0.88
N LEU A 30 3.15 6.87 1.87
CA LEU A 30 2.72 5.73 2.70
C LEU A 30 1.39 6.02 3.40
N GLU A 31 1.19 7.25 3.87
CA GLU A 31 -0.09 7.71 4.42
C GLU A 31 -1.21 7.71 3.37
N ALA A 32 -0.94 8.20 2.14
CA ALA A 32 -1.91 8.18 1.05
C ALA A 32 -2.30 6.74 0.64
N ILE A 33 -1.33 5.82 0.61
CA ILE A 33 -1.57 4.40 0.36
C ILE A 33 -2.44 3.79 1.47
N ALA A 34 -2.10 4.04 2.74
CA ALA A 34 -2.87 3.54 3.88
C ALA A 34 -4.32 4.04 3.85
N ALA A 35 -4.54 5.32 3.51
CA ALA A 35 -5.88 5.90 3.41
C ALA A 35 -6.76 5.24 2.32
N GLU A 36 -6.18 4.98 1.14
CA GLU A 36 -6.88 4.29 0.05
C GLU A 36 -7.16 2.81 0.41
N LEU A 37 -6.22 2.13 1.07
CA LEU A 37 -6.39 0.75 1.52
C LEU A 37 -7.40 0.61 2.65
N GLY A 38 -7.52 1.62 3.53
CA GLY A 38 -8.53 1.67 4.58
C GLY A 38 -9.96 1.70 4.02
N SER A 39 -10.14 2.29 2.83
CA SER A 39 -11.41 2.39 2.10
C SER A 39 -11.74 1.17 1.24
N ALA A 40 -10.79 0.23 1.10
CA ALA A 40 -11.02 -1.00 0.34
C ALA A 40 -12.06 -1.90 1.02
N SER A 41 -12.80 -2.67 0.21
CA SER A 41 -13.76 -3.64 0.74
C SER A 41 -13.08 -4.76 1.52
N ASP A 42 -13.81 -5.42 2.42
CA ASP A 42 -13.27 -6.55 3.20
C ASP A 42 -12.70 -7.67 2.33
N ALA A 43 -13.32 -7.93 1.17
CA ALA A 43 -12.83 -8.90 0.20
C ALA A 43 -11.47 -8.49 -0.39
N GLU A 44 -11.26 -7.20 -0.63
CA GLU A 44 -9.98 -6.65 -1.12
C GLU A 44 -8.91 -6.68 -0.04
N LYS A 45 -9.26 -6.31 1.20
CA LYS A 45 -8.36 -6.39 2.36
C LYS A 45 -7.91 -7.83 2.62
N GLN A 46 -8.83 -8.81 2.55
CA GLN A 46 -8.46 -10.22 2.65
C GLN A 46 -7.55 -10.70 1.52
N CYS A 47 -7.74 -10.18 0.30
CA CYS A 47 -6.86 -10.48 -0.83
C CYS A 47 -5.44 -9.94 -0.57
N LEU A 48 -5.32 -8.74 -0.01
CA LEU A 48 -4.05 -8.13 0.41
C LEU A 48 -3.36 -8.95 1.51
N VAL A 49 -4.07 -9.32 2.57
CA VAL A 49 -3.51 -10.12 3.68
C VAL A 49 -2.98 -11.47 3.17
N LYS A 50 -3.76 -12.15 2.30
CA LYS A 50 -3.31 -13.41 1.68
C LYS A 50 -2.07 -13.23 0.81
N SER A 51 -2.04 -12.16 0.01
CA SER A 51 -0.91 -11.86 -0.88
C SER A 51 0.35 -11.51 -0.08
N ALA A 52 0.20 -10.69 0.97
CA ALA A 52 1.29 -10.32 1.88
C ALA A 52 1.91 -11.56 2.54
N LYS A 53 1.06 -12.49 3.01
CA LYS A 53 1.50 -13.78 3.53
C LYS A 53 2.26 -14.63 2.52
N LEU A 54 1.76 -14.74 1.27
CA LEU A 54 2.42 -15.50 0.21
C LEU A 54 3.79 -14.92 -0.17
N LEU A 55 3.97 -13.61 -0.02
CA LEU A 55 5.23 -12.91 -0.31
C LEU A 55 6.17 -12.83 0.91
N GLY A 56 5.74 -13.31 2.08
CA GLY A 56 6.55 -13.29 3.31
C GLY A 56 6.49 -11.97 4.10
N TYR A 57 5.59 -11.05 3.76
CA TYR A 57 5.41 -9.76 4.44
C TYR A 57 4.22 -9.79 5.41
N GLU A 58 4.22 -10.72 6.36
CA GLU A 58 3.05 -10.96 7.23
C GLU A 58 2.70 -9.78 8.14
N ALA A 59 3.69 -8.94 8.53
CA ALA A 59 3.48 -7.76 9.38
C ALA A 59 2.97 -6.53 8.61
N TRP A 60 3.19 -6.48 7.29
CA TRP A 60 2.90 -5.31 6.48
C TRP A 60 1.42 -4.86 6.52
N PRO A 61 0.42 -5.75 6.49
CA PRO A 61 -0.97 -5.31 6.61
C PRO A 61 -1.29 -4.59 7.93
N GLU A 62 -0.64 -4.95 9.04
CA GLU A 62 -0.80 -4.29 10.34
C GLU A 62 -0.08 -2.93 10.36
N GLU A 63 1.13 -2.86 9.81
CA GLU A 63 1.89 -1.61 9.63
C GLU A 63 1.13 -0.57 8.79
N MET A 64 0.35 -1.04 7.81
CA MET A 64 -0.48 -0.22 6.94
C MET A 64 -1.90 0.04 7.49
N GLY A 65 -2.23 -0.43 8.69
CA GLY A 65 -3.54 -0.22 9.33
C GLY A 65 -4.72 -0.90 8.61
N ILE A 66 -4.46 -1.97 7.88
CA ILE A 66 -5.48 -2.72 7.12
C ILE A 66 -6.20 -3.74 8.02
N LEU A 67 -5.51 -4.23 9.06
CA LEU A 67 -5.98 -5.16 10.09
C LEU A 67 -6.32 -4.43 11.40
#